data_AF-A0A5M7BAH1-F1
#
_entry.id   AF-A0A5M7BAH1-F1
#
_cell.length_a   1.000
_cell.length_b   1.000
_cell.length_c   1.000
_cell.angle_alpha   90.00
_cell.angle_beta   90.00
_cell.angle_gamma   90.00
#
_symmetry.space_group_name_H-M   'P 1'
#
loop_
_entity.id
_entity.type
_entity.pdbx_description
1 polymer ?
#
loop_
_entity_poly.entity_id
_entity_poly.type
_entity_poly.pdbx_seq_one_letter_code
_entity_poly.pdbx_strand_id
1 'polypeptide(L)'
;MTIICLIKAPEQVIDSYVKGVRKRYINPISFFGISLTLTGFTIFIIRKFYKNALDVSNLFDSTAMYSDKASQDLIASSSDFSLDYSSLIYASLIPLFAIISWILFNKKKYNFTEHLVIYMYSMSLYSIFSAILGLLILVINANYYLAFSTYFYIATLLYHCYLLKRLFNLTFKEIVLKTLLFIILFTIAFVVLTMGIGIIMAIVMQLNGELK
;
A
#
# COMPACT_ATOMS: atom_id res chain seq x y z
N MET A 1 11.20 19.81 -5.48
CA MET A 1 12.45 19.51 -4.76
C MET A 1 12.34 18.25 -3.89
N THR A 2 11.36 18.16 -2.98
CA THR A 2 11.20 17.01 -2.07
C THR A 2 11.10 15.65 -2.76
N ILE A 3 10.27 15.51 -3.81
CA ILE A 3 10.12 14.26 -4.57
C ILE A 3 11.46 13.78 -5.16
N ILE A 4 12.20 14.69 -5.81
CA ILE A 4 13.49 14.36 -6.45
C ILE A 4 14.52 13.95 -5.39
N CYS A 5 14.57 14.66 -4.26
CA CYS A 5 15.46 14.32 -3.15
C CYS A 5 15.09 12.99 -2.50
N LEU A 6 13.80 12.69 -2.36
CA LEU A 6 13.33 11.44 -1.77
C LEU A 6 13.72 10.23 -2.64
N ILE A 7 13.70 10.39 -3.97
CA ILE A 7 14.14 9.35 -4.91
C ILE A 7 15.67 9.18 -4.87
N LYS A 8 16.43 10.28 -4.91
CA LYS A 8 17.90 10.24 -5.07
C LYS A 8 18.67 10.08 -3.76
N ALA A 9 18.14 10.56 -2.64
CA ALA A 9 18.78 10.61 -1.33
C ALA A 9 17.71 10.63 -0.21
N PRO A 10 16.92 9.55 -0.06
CA PRO A 10 15.81 9.49 0.90
C PRO A 10 16.27 9.78 2.32
N GLU A 11 17.48 9.38 2.69
CA GLU A 11 18.06 9.62 4.00
C GLU A 11 18.22 11.11 4.31
N GLN A 12 18.53 11.95 3.31
CA GLN A 12 18.66 13.38 3.55
C GLN A 12 17.32 14.03 3.88
N VAL A 13 16.23 13.57 3.27
CA VAL A 13 14.88 14.11 3.53
C VAL A 13 14.40 13.67 4.90
N ILE A 14 14.52 12.38 5.19
CA ILE A 14 14.02 11.76 6.41
C ILE A 14 14.87 12.19 7.61
N ASP A 15 16.20 12.10 7.55
CA ASP A 15 17.07 12.55 8.65
C ASP A 15 16.94 14.05 8.91
N SER A 16 16.76 14.88 7.87
CA SER A 16 16.54 16.32 8.08
C SER A 16 15.25 16.60 8.85
N TYR A 17 14.19 15.84 8.56
CA TYR A 17 12.92 15.98 9.27
C TYR A 17 13.01 15.46 10.71
N VAL A 18 13.60 14.28 10.91
CA VAL A 18 13.81 13.66 12.22
C VAL A 18 14.69 14.54 13.11
N LYS A 19 15.75 15.15 12.57
CA LYS A 19 16.63 16.09 13.29
C LYS A 19 16.03 17.49 13.50
N GLY A 20 14.77 17.72 13.12
CA GLY A 20 14.03 18.95 13.42
C GLY A 20 14.15 20.07 12.39
N VAL A 21 14.74 19.85 11.21
CA VAL A 21 14.82 20.86 10.14
C VAL A 21 13.51 20.88 9.33
N ARG A 22 12.47 21.49 9.92
CA ARG A 22 11.08 21.41 9.42
C ARG A 22 10.74 22.25 8.18
N LYS A 23 11.59 23.20 7.75
CA LYS A 23 11.30 24.12 6.63
C LYS A 23 11.86 23.70 5.27
N ARG A 24 12.75 22.71 5.20
CA ARG A 24 13.48 22.35 3.96
C ARG A 24 12.68 21.42 3.03
N TYR A 25 11.78 20.61 3.59
CA TYR A 25 11.00 19.62 2.85
C TYR A 25 9.52 19.68 3.29
N ILE A 26 8.62 19.24 2.40
CA ILE A 26 7.17 19.16 2.70
C ILE A 26 6.96 18.27 3.93
N ASN A 27 6.11 18.71 4.86
CA ASN A 27 5.76 17.92 6.05
C ASN A 27 5.17 16.55 5.66
N PRO A 28 5.56 15.44 6.31
CA PRO A 28 5.06 14.09 6.00
C PRO A 28 3.53 13.99 6.01
N ILE A 29 2.88 14.66 6.97
CA ILE A 29 1.41 14.69 7.10
C ILE A 29 0.78 15.40 5.91
N SER A 30 1.30 16.57 5.54
CA SER A 30 0.82 17.30 4.37
C SER A 30 1.08 16.52 3.08
N PHE A 31 2.23 15.86 2.97
CA PHE A 31 2.58 15.04 1.82
C PHE A 31 1.64 13.82 1.68
N PHE A 32 1.30 13.19 2.80
CA PHE A 32 0.28 12.15 2.88
C PHE A 32 -1.13 12.65 2.56
N GLY A 33 -1.51 13.84 3.01
CA GLY A 33 -2.79 14.44 2.63
C GLY A 33 -2.90 14.62 1.12
N ILE A 34 -1.83 15.10 0.46
CA ILE A 34 -1.78 15.25 -1.00
C ILE A 34 -1.93 13.88 -1.69
N SER A 35 -1.19 12.85 -1.26
CA SER A 35 -1.30 11.51 -1.87
C SER A 35 -2.68 10.88 -1.66
N LEU A 36 -3.29 11.08 -0.48
CA LEU A 36 -4.63 10.58 -0.15
C LEU A 36 -5.69 11.21 -1.06
N THR A 37 -5.67 12.54 -1.22
CA THR A 37 -6.61 13.24 -2.12
C THR A 37 -6.46 12.78 -3.57
N LEU A 38 -5.21 12.57 -4.02
CA LEU A 38 -4.94 12.10 -5.37
C LEU A 38 -5.41 10.65 -5.57
N THR A 39 -5.26 9.80 -4.56
CA THR A 39 -5.78 8.41 -4.59
C THR A 39 -7.30 8.41 -4.75
N GLY A 40 -8.02 9.19 -3.93
CA GLY A 40 -9.48 9.33 -4.02
C GLY A 40 -9.92 9.87 -5.39
N PHE A 41 -9.18 10.85 -5.93
CA PHE A 41 -9.44 11.40 -7.27
C PHE A 41 -9.25 10.34 -8.37
N THR A 42 -8.16 9.58 -8.35
CA THR A 42 -7.91 8.50 -9.32
C THR A 42 -9.04 7.47 -9.29
N ILE A 43 -9.50 7.08 -8.10
CA ILE A 43 -10.58 6.11 -7.95
C ILE A 43 -11.90 6.66 -8.48
N PHE A 44 -12.20 7.94 -8.23
CA PHE A 44 -13.37 8.59 -8.80
C PHE A 44 -13.34 8.52 -10.34
N ILE A 45 -12.20 8.79 -10.97
CA ILE A 45 -12.04 8.70 -12.42
C ILE A 45 -12.27 7.26 -12.91
N ILE A 46 -11.68 6.26 -12.24
CA ILE A 46 -11.83 4.85 -12.61
C ILE A 46 -13.31 4.43 -12.53
N ARG A 47 -13.99 4.71 -11.42
CA ARG A 47 -15.40 4.32 -11.23
C ARG A 47 -16.34 5.00 -12.23
N LYS A 48 -16.07 6.26 -12.57
CA LYS A 48 -16.96 7.05 -13.44
C LYS A 48 -16.74 6.76 -14.92
N PHE A 49 -15.50 6.60 -15.35
CA PHE A 49 -15.13 6.57 -16.78
C PHE A 49 -14.55 5.23 -17.24
N TYR A 50 -14.02 4.41 -16.33
CA TYR A 50 -13.23 3.22 -16.68
C TYR A 50 -13.64 1.99 -15.85
N LYS A 51 -14.94 1.70 -15.74
CA LYS A 51 -15.47 0.57 -14.96
C LYS A 51 -14.84 -0.78 -15.32
N ASN A 52 -14.53 -0.98 -16.60
CA ASN A 52 -13.93 -2.22 -17.11
C ASN A 52 -12.42 -2.30 -16.90
N ALA A 53 -11.74 -1.22 -16.47
CA ALA A 53 -10.29 -1.22 -16.25
C ALA A 53 -9.87 -2.07 -15.04
N LEU A 54 -10.81 -2.39 -14.17
CA LEU A 54 -10.62 -3.23 -12.98
C LEU A 54 -11.21 -4.62 -13.16
N ASP A 55 -11.59 -5.00 -14.38
CA ASP A 55 -12.14 -6.31 -14.64
C ASP A 55 -11.05 -7.38 -14.47
N VAL A 56 -11.15 -8.13 -13.39
CA VAL A 56 -10.22 -9.19 -13.02
C VAL A 56 -10.64 -10.56 -13.56
N SER A 57 -11.78 -10.67 -14.27
CA SER A 57 -12.26 -11.94 -14.84
C SER A 57 -11.17 -12.64 -15.65
N ASN A 58 -10.51 -11.91 -16.54
CA ASN A 58 -9.41 -12.40 -17.37
C ASN A 58 -8.18 -12.91 -16.58
N LEU A 59 -7.99 -12.45 -15.34
CA LEU A 59 -6.89 -12.90 -14.48
C LEU A 59 -7.20 -14.22 -13.76
N PHE A 60 -8.47 -14.50 -13.51
CA PHE A 60 -8.91 -15.64 -12.71
C PHE A 60 -9.70 -16.69 -13.47
N ASP A 61 -10.04 -16.44 -14.75
CA ASP A 61 -10.79 -17.33 -15.64
C ASP A 61 -10.21 -18.76 -15.71
N SER A 62 -8.90 -18.90 -15.46
CA SER A 62 -8.16 -20.16 -15.48
C SER A 62 -8.18 -20.95 -14.17
N THR A 63 -8.72 -20.39 -13.08
CA THR A 63 -8.70 -21.01 -11.76
C THR A 63 -10.06 -21.63 -11.46
N ALA A 64 -10.10 -22.90 -11.03
CA ALA A 64 -11.33 -23.63 -10.67
C ALA A 64 -12.20 -22.93 -9.60
N MET A 65 -11.67 -21.89 -8.95
CA MET A 65 -12.36 -21.02 -8.01
C MET A 65 -13.35 -20.05 -8.69
N TYR A 66 -13.15 -19.68 -9.95
CA TYR A 66 -13.95 -18.66 -10.66
C TYR A 66 -15.15 -19.21 -11.45
N SER A 67 -15.35 -20.54 -11.43
CA SER A 67 -16.43 -21.20 -12.18
C SER A 67 -17.78 -21.16 -11.48
N ASP A 68 -17.80 -20.96 -10.15
CA ASP A 68 -19.04 -20.87 -9.37
C ASP A 68 -19.53 -19.41 -9.23
N LYS A 69 -20.85 -19.21 -9.34
CA LYS A 69 -21.46 -17.87 -9.26
C LYS A 69 -21.21 -17.23 -7.89
N ALA A 70 -21.23 -18.01 -6.81
CA ALA A 70 -20.95 -17.47 -5.48
C ALA A 70 -19.53 -16.91 -5.36
N SER A 71 -18.55 -17.58 -5.97
CA SER A 71 -17.16 -17.07 -6.01
C SER A 71 -17.04 -15.79 -6.83
N GLN A 72 -17.74 -15.69 -7.96
CA GLN A 72 -17.74 -14.47 -8.78
C GLN A 72 -18.34 -13.28 -8.01
N ASP A 73 -19.47 -13.49 -7.32
CA ASP A 73 -20.13 -12.46 -6.51
C ASP A 73 -19.25 -12.05 -5.31
N LEU A 74 -18.54 -12.99 -4.68
CA LEU A 74 -17.57 -12.70 -3.62
C LEU A 74 -16.39 -11.85 -4.11
N ILE A 75 -15.89 -12.11 -5.32
CA ILE A 75 -14.77 -11.35 -5.88
C ILE A 75 -15.21 -9.95 -6.29
N ALA A 76 -16.40 -9.82 -6.90
CA ALA A 76 -17.00 -8.53 -7.25
C ALA A 76 -17.23 -7.67 -5.99
N SER A 77 -17.87 -8.22 -4.95
CA SER A 77 -18.11 -7.52 -3.69
C SER A 77 -16.83 -7.13 -2.96
N SER A 78 -15.79 -7.99 -2.99
CA SER A 78 -14.48 -7.68 -2.43
C SER A 78 -13.78 -6.54 -3.19
N SER A 79 -13.94 -6.48 -4.51
CA SER A 79 -13.41 -5.40 -5.35
C SER A 79 -14.09 -4.07 -5.03
N ASP A 80 -15.43 -4.06 -4.94
CA ASP A 80 -16.20 -2.87 -4.59
C ASP A 80 -15.84 -2.35 -3.20
N PHE A 81 -15.75 -3.24 -2.19
CA PHE A 81 -15.27 -2.88 -0.86
C PHE A 81 -13.87 -2.25 -0.90
N SER A 82 -12.95 -2.87 -1.66
CA SER A 82 -11.57 -2.37 -1.77
C SER A 82 -11.51 -0.97 -2.38
N LEU A 83 -12.40 -0.64 -3.32
CA LEU A 83 -12.49 0.69 -3.92
C LEU A 83 -13.11 1.72 -2.98
N ASP A 84 -14.23 1.39 -2.34
CA ASP A 84 -14.94 2.29 -1.45
C ASP A 84 -14.11 2.63 -0.20
N TYR A 85 -13.36 1.67 0.32
CA TYR A 85 -12.53 1.84 1.52
C TYR A 85 -11.03 2.01 1.24
N SER A 86 -10.64 2.11 -0.04
CA SER A 86 -9.26 2.28 -0.51
C SER A 86 -8.43 3.30 0.26
N SER A 87 -8.99 4.48 0.55
CA SER A 87 -8.32 5.56 1.27
C SER A 87 -8.05 5.21 2.73
N LEU A 88 -8.98 4.49 3.37
CA LEU A 88 -8.82 4.00 4.74
C LEU A 88 -7.84 2.83 4.79
N ILE A 89 -7.90 1.92 3.83
CA ILE A 89 -6.93 0.82 3.67
C ILE A 89 -5.52 1.40 3.47
N TYR A 90 -5.38 2.38 2.58
CA TYR A 90 -4.11 3.07 2.36
C TYR A 90 -3.58 3.74 3.65
N ALA A 91 -4.45 4.45 4.38
CA ALA A 91 -4.08 5.09 5.64
C ALA A 91 -3.67 4.08 6.72
N SER A 92 -4.34 2.92 6.81
CA SER A 92 -4.07 1.89 7.82
C SER A 92 -2.82 1.06 7.53
N LEU A 93 -2.42 0.93 6.25
CA LEU A 93 -1.18 0.26 5.87
C LEU A 93 0.07 0.98 6.37
N ILE A 94 0.05 2.32 6.48
CA ILE A 94 1.19 3.11 6.97
C ILE A 94 1.61 2.71 8.40
N PRO A 95 0.72 2.77 9.43
CA PRO A 95 1.08 2.34 10.77
C PRO A 95 1.39 0.85 10.84
N LEU A 96 0.70 -0.01 10.08
CA LEU A 96 1.00 -1.44 10.04
C LEU A 96 2.44 -1.69 9.57
N PHE A 97 2.84 -1.08 8.46
CA PHE A 97 4.22 -1.18 7.95
C PHE A 97 5.22 -0.58 8.92
N ALA A 98 4.89 0.55 9.56
CA ALA A 98 5.75 1.17 10.56
C ALA A 98 5.99 0.26 11.76
N ILE A 99 4.96 -0.45 12.27
CA ILE A 99 5.09 -1.40 13.38
C ILE A 99 6.01 -2.56 12.99
N ILE A 100 5.75 -3.20 11.85
CA ILE A 100 6.55 -4.35 11.38
C ILE A 100 8.01 -3.93 11.18
N SER A 101 8.23 -2.77 10.56
CA SER A 101 9.56 -2.21 10.35
C SER A 101 10.24 -1.85 11.67
N TRP A 102 9.52 -1.28 12.63
CA TRP A 102 10.09 -0.96 13.94
C TRP A 102 10.54 -2.22 14.68
N ILE A 103 9.76 -3.31 14.62
CA ILE A 103 10.14 -4.62 15.18
C ILE A 103 11.40 -5.17 14.51
N LEU A 104 11.47 -5.13 13.17
CA LEU A 104 12.57 -5.73 12.40
C LEU A 104 13.87 -4.92 12.42
N PHE A 105 13.75 -3.60 12.47
CA PHE A 105 14.87 -2.67 12.38
C PHE A 105 15.15 -1.97 13.71
N ASN A 106 14.87 -2.68 14.82
CA ASN A 106 15.09 -2.25 16.21
C ASN A 106 16.58 -2.01 16.54
N LYS A 107 17.20 -1.05 15.85
CA LYS A 107 18.50 -0.45 16.17
C LYS A 107 18.21 0.94 16.74
N LYS A 108 18.97 1.37 17.75
CA LYS A 108 18.82 2.66 18.49
C LYS A 108 18.81 3.96 17.65
N LYS A 109 18.87 3.87 16.31
CA LYS A 109 18.88 5.02 15.42
C LYS A 109 17.48 5.60 15.20
N TYR A 110 16.42 4.76 15.16
CA TYR A 110 15.07 5.27 14.92
C TYR A 110 14.00 4.77 15.90
N ASN A 111 13.11 5.69 16.30
CA ASN A 111 11.93 5.39 17.13
C ASN A 111 10.71 5.04 16.27
N PHE A 112 9.65 4.50 16.89
CA PHE A 112 8.40 4.17 16.18
C PHE A 112 7.82 5.35 15.39
N THR A 113 7.81 6.55 15.98
CA THR A 113 7.34 7.77 15.30
C THR A 113 8.15 8.10 14.04
N GLU A 114 9.42 7.77 14.03
CA GLU A 114 10.30 8.02 12.88
C GLU A 114 10.08 6.96 11.79
N HIS A 115 9.79 5.71 12.18
CA HIS A 115 9.26 4.70 11.26
C HIS A 115 7.94 5.17 10.63
N LEU A 116 7.02 5.75 11.39
CA LEU A 116 5.80 6.35 10.82
C LEU A 116 6.15 7.41 9.77
N VAL A 117 7.06 8.34 10.07
CA VAL A 117 7.52 9.36 9.11
C VAL A 117 8.10 8.74 7.84
N ILE A 118 8.92 7.69 7.96
CA ILE A 118 9.51 6.97 6.83
C ILE A 118 8.41 6.46 5.91
N TYR A 119 7.42 5.74 6.45
CA TYR A 119 6.35 5.15 5.65
C TYR A 119 5.36 6.19 5.13
N MET A 120 5.13 7.29 5.86
CA MET A 120 4.35 8.42 5.34
C MET A 120 5.01 8.98 4.07
N TYR A 121 6.33 9.21 4.06
CA TYR A 121 6.99 9.68 2.84
C TYR A 121 7.02 8.62 1.73
N SER A 122 7.43 7.38 2.02
CA SER A 122 7.61 6.37 0.99
C SER A 122 6.29 5.95 0.34
N MET A 123 5.24 5.75 1.15
CA MET A 123 3.92 5.36 0.67
C MET A 123 3.21 6.51 -0.04
N SER A 124 3.42 7.75 0.36
CA SER A 124 2.89 8.92 -0.36
C SER A 124 3.57 9.12 -1.70
N LEU A 125 4.88 8.91 -1.77
CA LEU A 125 5.60 8.93 -3.05
C LEU A 125 5.05 7.85 -3.99
N TYR A 126 4.93 6.62 -3.49
CA TYR A 126 4.33 5.51 -4.24
C TYR A 126 2.94 5.87 -4.78
N SER A 127 2.04 6.33 -3.90
CA SER A 127 0.67 6.68 -4.27
C SER A 127 0.62 7.79 -5.32
N ILE A 128 1.43 8.84 -5.19
CA ILE A 128 1.47 9.94 -6.18
C ILE A 128 1.94 9.44 -7.54
N PHE A 129 3.01 8.65 -7.60
CA PHE A 129 3.51 8.12 -8.86
C PHE A 129 2.53 7.10 -9.47
N SER A 130 1.97 6.21 -8.65
CA SER A 130 0.96 5.25 -9.08
C SER A 130 -0.27 5.94 -9.66
N ALA A 131 -0.73 7.03 -9.04
CA ALA A 131 -1.87 7.79 -9.53
C ALA A 131 -1.57 8.49 -10.86
N ILE A 132 -0.45 9.21 -10.96
CA ILE A 132 -0.09 9.93 -12.20
C ILE A 132 0.13 8.94 -13.35
N LEU A 133 0.95 7.92 -13.15
CA LEU A 133 1.25 6.93 -14.19
C LEU A 133 0.02 6.06 -14.50
N GLY A 134 -0.76 5.69 -13.48
CA GLY A 134 -1.98 4.91 -13.65
C GLY A 134 -3.03 5.65 -14.49
N LEU A 135 -3.21 6.96 -14.25
CA LEU A 135 -4.09 7.79 -15.09
C LEU A 135 -3.60 7.88 -16.53
N LEU A 136 -2.28 7.98 -16.76
CA LEU A 136 -1.73 7.95 -18.12
C LEU A 136 -2.01 6.63 -18.83
N ILE A 137 -1.85 5.50 -18.14
CA ILE A 137 -2.17 4.18 -18.69
C ILE A 137 -3.67 4.07 -19.02
N LEU A 138 -4.55 4.58 -18.17
CA LEU A 138 -6.01 4.58 -18.43
C LEU A 138 -6.37 5.35 -19.69
N VAL A 139 -5.73 6.51 -19.94
CA VAL A 139 -5.97 7.32 -21.14
C VAL A 139 -5.44 6.64 -22.41
N ILE A 140 -4.30 5.94 -22.33
CA ILE A 140 -3.72 5.22 -23.47
C ILE A 140 -4.56 3.98 -23.78
N ASN A 141 -4.72 3.09 -22.81
CA ASN A 141 -5.52 1.88 -22.91
C ASN A 141 -5.80 1.29 -21.52
N ALA A 142 -7.08 1.29 -21.14
CA ALA A 142 -7.57 0.77 -19.88
C ALA A 142 -7.21 -0.70 -19.59
N ASN A 143 -7.07 -1.54 -20.64
CA ASN A 143 -6.80 -2.97 -20.47
C ASN A 143 -5.41 -3.26 -19.87
N TYR A 144 -4.46 -2.31 -19.98
CA TYR A 144 -3.13 -2.47 -19.40
C TYR A 144 -3.03 -2.00 -17.95
N TYR A 145 -4.09 -1.42 -17.38
CA TYR A 145 -4.07 -0.84 -16.04
C TYR A 145 -3.73 -1.85 -14.95
N LEU A 146 -4.35 -3.04 -14.97
CA LEU A 146 -4.08 -4.10 -13.99
C LEU A 146 -2.65 -4.64 -14.11
N ALA A 147 -2.19 -4.91 -15.34
CA ALA A 147 -0.82 -5.37 -15.57
C ALA A 147 0.20 -4.33 -15.09
N PHE A 148 0.00 -3.06 -15.44
CA PHE A 148 0.81 -1.94 -14.95
C PHE A 148 0.85 -1.92 -13.42
N SER A 149 -0.30 -2.00 -12.76
CA SER A 149 -0.41 -1.96 -11.31
C SER A 149 0.41 -3.10 -10.66
N THR A 150 0.32 -4.31 -11.20
CA THR A 150 1.09 -5.48 -10.75
C THR A 150 2.60 -5.25 -10.85
N TYR A 151 3.10 -4.77 -11.99
CA TYR A 151 4.53 -4.47 -12.15
C TYR A 151 4.98 -3.31 -11.25
N PHE A 152 4.11 -2.32 -11.05
CA PHE A 152 4.40 -1.17 -10.22
C PHE A 152 4.56 -1.54 -8.74
N TYR A 153 3.85 -2.57 -8.25
CA TYR A 153 4.10 -3.13 -6.91
C TYR A 153 5.53 -3.68 -6.75
N ILE A 154 6.05 -4.39 -7.76
CA ILE A 154 7.44 -4.91 -7.73
C ILE A 154 8.44 -3.76 -7.69
N ALA A 155 8.25 -2.74 -8.53
CA ALA A 155 9.09 -1.54 -8.54
C ALA A 155 9.09 -0.84 -7.17
N THR A 156 7.93 -0.80 -6.52
CA THR A 156 7.74 -0.18 -5.20
C THR A 156 8.44 -0.96 -4.10
N LEU A 157 8.42 -2.30 -4.16
CA LEU A 157 9.16 -3.15 -3.24
C LEU A 157 10.67 -2.90 -3.37
N LEU A 158 11.19 -2.86 -4.60
CA LEU A 158 12.61 -2.56 -4.85
C LEU A 158 13.00 -1.18 -4.33
N TYR A 159 12.15 -0.18 -4.52
CA TYR A 159 12.35 1.16 -3.97
C TYR A 159 12.38 1.16 -2.43
N HIS A 160 11.48 0.44 -1.77
CA HIS A 160 11.50 0.32 -0.31
C HIS A 160 12.77 -0.37 0.20
N CYS A 161 13.23 -1.43 -0.47
CA CYS A 161 14.51 -2.08 -0.16
C CYS A 161 15.68 -1.10 -0.26
N TYR A 162 15.72 -0.31 -1.35
CA TYR A 162 16.72 0.75 -1.54
C TYR A 162 16.67 1.80 -0.42
N LEU A 163 15.48 2.31 -0.11
CA LEU A 163 15.26 3.33 0.91
C LEU A 163 15.70 2.84 2.30
N LEU A 164 15.28 1.64 2.70
CA LEU A 164 15.65 1.05 4.00
C LEU A 164 17.14 0.73 4.07
N LYS A 165 17.73 0.23 2.97
CA LYS A 165 19.18 0.00 2.90
C LYS A 165 19.97 1.27 3.20
N ARG A 166 19.57 2.41 2.62
CA ARG A 166 20.25 3.70 2.84
C ARG A 166 19.99 4.28 4.23
N LEU A 167 18.77 4.20 4.75
CA LEU A 167 18.43 4.76 6.07
C LEU A 167 19.15 4.04 7.22
N PHE A 168 19.25 2.71 7.12
CA PHE A 168 19.81 1.85 8.16
C PHE A 168 21.25 1.40 7.90
N ASN A 169 21.88 1.90 6.82
CA ASN A 169 23.24 1.53 6.38
C ASN A 169 23.45 0.02 6.34
N LEU A 170 22.56 -0.70 5.66
CA LEU A 170 22.56 -2.16 5.63
C LEU A 170 23.38 -2.72 4.48
N THR A 171 23.96 -3.90 4.71
CA THR A 171 24.57 -4.72 3.66
C THR A 171 23.49 -5.39 2.80
N PHE A 172 23.89 -5.90 1.62
CA PHE A 172 22.95 -6.57 0.72
C PHE A 172 22.31 -7.83 1.35
N LYS A 173 23.08 -8.61 2.13
CA LYS A 173 22.55 -9.80 2.81
C LYS A 173 21.53 -9.43 3.89
N GLU A 174 21.81 -8.38 4.67
CA GLU A 174 20.90 -7.91 5.72
C GLU A 174 19.57 -7.40 5.15
N ILE A 175 19.58 -6.64 4.04
CA ILE A 175 18.34 -6.14 3.45
C ILE A 175 17.49 -7.27 2.88
N VAL A 176 18.11 -8.27 2.24
CA VAL A 176 17.38 -9.45 1.72
C VAL A 176 16.71 -10.22 2.86
N LEU A 177 17.46 -10.51 3.94
CA LEU A 177 16.93 -11.21 5.10
C LEU A 177 15.80 -10.43 5.77
N LYS A 178 15.98 -9.12 6.00
CA LYS A 178 14.96 -8.29 6.64
C LYS A 178 13.71 -8.11 5.77
N THR A 179 13.87 -8.06 4.45
CA THR A 179 12.72 -8.00 3.52
C THR A 179 11.93 -9.30 3.59
N LEU A 180 12.61 -10.45 3.64
CA LEU A 180 11.94 -11.75 3.79
C LEU A 180 11.18 -11.84 5.12
N LEU A 181 11.81 -11.42 6.23
CA LEU A 181 11.15 -11.36 7.52
C LEU A 181 9.97 -10.36 7.55
N PHE A 182 10.09 -9.23 6.84
CA PHE A 182 9.00 -8.27 6.68
C PHE A 182 7.79 -8.91 5.99
N ILE A 183 8.02 -9.65 4.90
CA ILE A 183 6.95 -10.35 4.19
C ILE A 183 6.28 -11.38 5.11
N ILE A 184 7.05 -12.18 5.86
CA ILE A 184 6.49 -13.17 6.79
C ILE A 184 5.61 -12.48 7.85
N LEU A 185 6.13 -11.46 8.53
CA LEU A 185 5.38 -10.74 9.56
C LEU A 185 4.14 -10.04 8.99
N PHE A 186 4.24 -9.48 7.78
CA PHE A 186 3.11 -8.88 7.10
C PHE A 186 2.03 -9.91 6.77
N THR A 187 2.41 -11.09 6.24
CA THR A 187 1.46 -12.18 5.97
C THR A 187 0.77 -12.66 7.24
N ILE A 188 1.52 -12.84 8.34
CA ILE A 188 0.93 -13.21 9.65
C ILE A 188 -0.07 -12.14 10.10
N ALA A 189 0.33 -10.86 10.08
CA ALA A 189 -0.56 -9.77 10.48
C ALA A 189 -1.81 -9.70 9.61
N PHE A 190 -1.67 -9.90 8.30
CA PHE A 190 -2.77 -9.92 7.35
C PHE A 190 -3.76 -11.05 7.64
N VAL A 191 -3.26 -12.29 7.84
CA VAL A 191 -4.11 -13.45 8.19
C VAL A 191 -4.85 -13.23 9.51
N VAL A 192 -4.18 -12.69 10.53
CA VAL A 192 -4.82 -12.38 11.82
C VAL A 192 -5.93 -11.35 11.67
N LEU A 193 -5.70 -10.29 10.87
CA LEU A 193 -6.70 -9.26 10.62
C LEU A 193 -7.91 -9.80 9.85
N THR A 194 -7.70 -10.59 8.79
CA THR A 194 -8.79 -11.15 7.99
C THR A 194 -9.60 -12.18 8.76
N MET A 195 -8.94 -13.06 9.54
CA MET A 195 -9.64 -13.98 10.44
C MET A 195 -10.44 -13.24 11.50
N GLY A 196 -9.87 -12.18 12.10
CA GLY A 196 -10.57 -11.35 13.08
C GLY A 196 -11.83 -10.71 12.51
N ILE A 197 -11.74 -10.12 11.31
CA ILE A 197 -12.90 -9.55 10.61
C ILE A 197 -13.94 -10.62 10.28
N GLY A 198 -13.50 -11.79 9.79
CA GLY A 198 -14.41 -12.91 9.47
C GLY A 198 -15.19 -13.41 10.69
N ILE A 199 -14.54 -13.52 11.85
CA ILE A 199 -15.20 -13.90 13.11
C ILE A 199 -16.23 -12.83 13.53
N ILE A 200 -15.87 -11.55 13.45
CA ILE A 200 -16.79 -10.45 13.77
C ILE A 200 -18.02 -10.49 12.85
N MET A 201 -17.82 -10.68 11.54
CA MET A 201 -18.93 -10.79 10.60
C MET A 201 -19.84 -11.99 10.91
N ALA A 202 -19.26 -13.15 11.24
CA ALA A 202 -20.04 -14.33 11.61
C ALA A 202 -20.89 -14.09 12.86
N ILE A 203 -20.34 -13.41 13.88
CA ILE A 203 -21.08 -13.02 15.08
C ILE A 203 -22.24 -12.08 14.72
N VAL A 204 -21.99 -11.06 13.88
CA VAL A 204 -23.03 -10.11 13.44
C VAL A 204 -24.15 -10.80 12.67
N MET A 205 -23.82 -11.70 11.73
CA MET A 205 -24.82 -12.45 10.97
C MET A 205 -25.65 -13.38 11.87
N GLN A 206 -25.03 -13.98 12.89
CA GLN A 206 -25.75 -14.79 13.88
C GLN A 206 -26.69 -13.95 14.75
N LEU A 207 -26.28 -12.74 15.15
CA LEU A 207 -27.13 -11.80 15.90
C LEU A 207 -28.30 -11.26 15.07
N ASN A 208 -28.11 -11.10 13.76
CA ASN A 208 -29.14 -10.64 12.83
C ASN A 208 -30.09 -11.78 12.37
N GLY A 209 -29.83 -13.03 12.76
CA GLY A 209 -30.65 -14.19 12.42
C GLY A 209 -30.49 -14.69 10.98
N GLU A 210 -29.46 -14.26 10.26
CA GLU A 210 -29.15 -14.71 8.90
C GLU A 210 -28.46 -16.08 8.86
N LEU A 211 -27.81 -16.46 9.98
CA LEU A 211 -27.27 -17.81 10.20
C LEU A 211 -28.22 -18.58 11.13
N LYS A 212 -29.06 -19.44 10.55
CA LYS A 212 -29.75 -20.54 11.26
C LYS A 212 -29.06 -21.85 10.99
#